data_AF-X1D5W3-F1
#
_entry.id   AF-X1D5W3-F1
#
_cell.length_a   1.000
_cell.length_b   1.000
_cell.length_c   1.000
_cell.angle_alpha   90.00
_cell.angle_beta   90.00
_cell.angle_gamma   90.00
#
_symmetry.space_group_name_H-M   'P 1'
#
loop_
_entity.id
_entity.type
_entity.pdbx_description
1 polymer ?
#
loop_
_entity_poly.entity_id
_entity_poly.type
_entity_poly.pdbx_seq_one_letter_code
_entity_poly.pdbx_strand_id
1 'polypeptide(L)' 'AIDTGPGIPDVEKAMQPGFSTASPAVQEWGFGAGMGLPNIKKCADKMYINSVVGKGTKLEVIIYTGGKNETSPDS' A
#
# COMPACT_ATOMS: atom_id res chain seq x y z
N ALA A 1 9.13 5.50 1.77
CA ALA A 1 10.10 4.38 1.81
C ALA A 1 10.61 4.11 0.41
N ILE A 2 11.88 3.72 0.28
CA ILE A 2 12.51 3.32 -0.99
C ILE A 2 13.26 2.01 -0.75
N ASP A 3 13.09 1.04 -1.64
CA ASP A 3 13.85 -0.21 -1.65
C ASP A 3 14.55 -0.44 -3.00
N THR A 4 15.49 -1.39 -3.01
CA THR A 4 16.21 -1.87 -4.20
C THR A 4 15.84 -3.33 -4.53
N GLY A 5 14.61 -3.72 -4.21
CA GLY A 5 14.11 -5.07 -4.41
C GLY A 5 13.74 -5.35 -5.88
N PRO A 6 13.00 -6.45 -6.14
CA PRO A 6 12.65 -6.84 -7.51
C PRO A 6 11.65 -5.92 -8.21
N GLY A 7 11.01 -5.01 -7.47
CA GLY A 7 9.89 -4.21 -7.98
C GLY A 7 8.58 -5.02 -8.10
N ILE A 8 7.51 -4.32 -8.49
CA ILE A 8 6.14 -4.81 -8.60
C ILE A 8 5.73 -4.66 -10.06
N PRO A 9 5.55 -5.78 -10.81
CA PRO A 9 5.21 -5.73 -12.23
C PRO A 9 3.81 -5.15 -12.51
N ASP A 10 2.84 -5.47 -11.65
CA ASP A 10 1.45 -5.04 -11.77
C ASP A 10 1.01 -4.47 -10.41
N VAL A 11 1.10 -3.15 -10.31
CA VAL A 11 0.74 -2.41 -9.10
C VAL A 11 -0.77 -2.52 -8.84
N GLU A 12 -1.61 -2.46 -9.86
CA GLU A 12 -3.08 -2.52 -9.67
C GLU A 12 -3.49 -3.86 -9.08
N LYS A 13 -2.90 -4.96 -9.56
CA LYS A 13 -3.10 -6.30 -8.99
C LYS A 13 -2.56 -6.40 -7.57
N ALA A 14 -1.39 -5.84 -7.29
CA ALA A 14 -0.82 -5.79 -5.93
C ALA A 14 -1.68 -5.02 -4.92
N MET A 15 -2.57 -4.16 -5.39
CA MET A 15 -3.53 -3.40 -4.59
C MET A 15 -4.84 -4.14 -4.32
N GLN A 16 -5.03 -5.34 -4.87
CA GLN A 16 -6.24 -6.14 -4.63
C GLN A 16 -6.16 -6.83 -3.26
N PRO A 17 -7.16 -6.67 -2.37
CA PRO A 17 -7.20 -7.37 -1.09
C PRO A 17 -7.05 -8.88 -1.27
N GLY A 18 -6.13 -9.49 -0.51
CA GLY A 18 -5.87 -10.92 -0.55
C GLY A 18 -4.91 -11.38 -1.66
N PHE A 19 -4.53 -10.51 -2.60
CA PHE A 19 -3.52 -10.88 -3.60
C PHE A 19 -2.13 -10.94 -2.97
N SER A 20 -1.42 -12.05 -3.19
CA SER A 20 -0.09 -12.27 -2.65
C SER A 20 0.77 -13.12 -3.57
N THR A 21 2.07 -12.84 -3.55
CA THR A 21 3.11 -13.68 -4.16
C THR A 21 3.91 -14.46 -3.10
N ALA A 22 3.51 -14.40 -1.83
CA ALA A 22 4.15 -15.16 -0.76
C ALA A 22 3.88 -16.66 -0.91
N SER A 23 4.88 -17.48 -0.63
CA SER A 23 4.72 -18.94 -0.64
C SER A 23 3.78 -19.41 0.49
N PRO A 24 3.19 -20.62 0.39
CA PRO A 24 2.32 -21.15 1.43
C PRO A 24 2.95 -21.17 2.82
N ALA A 25 4.23 -21.56 2.93
CA ALA A 25 4.95 -21.56 4.21
C ALA A 25 5.07 -20.15 4.83
N VAL A 26 5.29 -19.12 4.01
CA VAL A 26 5.33 -17.72 4.48
C VAL A 26 3.94 -17.26 4.94
N GLN A 27 2.88 -17.72 4.28
CA GLN A 27 1.50 -17.46 4.68
C GLN A 27 1.09 -18.18 5.97
N GLU A 28 1.54 -19.42 6.16
CA GLU A 28 1.34 -20.19 7.40
C GLU A 28 2.01 -19.53 8.61
N TRP A 29 3.10 -18.78 8.40
CA TRP A 29 3.73 -17.96 9.44
C TRP A 29 2.99 -16.63 9.73
N GLY A 30 1.86 -16.39 9.06
CA GLY A 30 1.04 -15.20 9.24
C GLY A 30 1.48 -13.98 8.41
N PHE A 31 2.38 -14.15 7.44
CA PHE A 31 2.84 -13.07 6.57
C PHE A 31 2.25 -13.16 5.16
N GLY A 32 2.24 -12.04 4.44
CA GLY A 32 1.89 -12.08 3.03
C GLY A 32 0.45 -12.48 2.74
N ALA A 33 -0.51 -12.17 3.62
CA ALA A 33 -1.93 -12.36 3.35
C ALA A 33 -2.51 -11.40 2.28
N GLY A 34 -1.69 -10.55 1.67
CA GLY A 34 -2.14 -9.62 0.61
C GLY A 34 -2.92 -8.41 1.11
N MET A 35 -2.79 -8.04 2.38
CA MET A 35 -3.56 -6.94 2.98
C MET A 35 -2.75 -5.66 3.23
N GLY A 36 -1.41 -5.70 3.06
CA GLY A 36 -0.53 -4.58 3.41
C GLY A 36 -0.79 -3.30 2.61
N LEU A 37 -0.59 -3.34 1.29
CA LEU A 37 -0.80 -2.16 0.42
C LEU A 37 -2.25 -1.65 0.42
N PRO A 38 -3.29 -2.51 0.36
CA PRO A 38 -4.67 -2.06 0.53
C PRO A 38 -4.92 -1.34 1.86
N ASN A 39 -4.37 -1.85 2.96
CA ASN A 39 -4.54 -1.24 4.28
C ASN A 39 -3.81 0.11 4.38
N ILE A 40 -2.61 0.22 3.80
CA ILE A 40 -1.88 1.50 3.74
C ILE A 40 -2.71 2.54 2.99
N LYS A 41 -3.27 2.19 1.82
CA LYS A 41 -4.13 3.09 1.04
C LYS A 41 -5.38 3.51 1.81
N LYS A 42 -5.98 2.59 2.57
CA LYS A 42 -7.18 2.87 3.38
C LYS A 42 -6.89 3.84 4.52
N CYS A 43 -5.70 3.77 5.12
CA CYS A 43 -5.32 4.59 6.27
C CYS A 43 -4.67 5.93 5.88
N ALA A 44 -4.31 6.12 4.61
CA ALA A 44 -3.64 7.32 4.13
C ALA A 44 -4.60 8.29 3.44
N ASP A 45 -4.35 9.59 3.56
CA ASP A 45 -5.06 10.60 2.76
C ASP A 45 -4.57 10.58 1.31
N LYS A 46 -3.27 10.39 1.11
CA LYS A 46 -2.66 10.19 -0.20
C LYS A 46 -1.62 9.09 -0.16
N MET A 47 -1.58 8.30 -1.23
CA MET A 47 -0.59 7.26 -1.44
C MET A 47 -0.11 7.29 -2.89
N TYR A 48 1.21 7.30 -3.07
CA TYR A 48 1.86 7.19 -4.38
C TYR A 48 2.82 6.02 -4.34
N ILE A 49 2.73 5.16 -5.35
CA ILE A 49 3.63 4.03 -5.51
C ILE A 49 4.21 4.08 -6.91
N ASN A 50 5.54 4.05 -6.98
CA ASN A 50 6.28 3.93 -8.22
C ASN A 50 7.20 2.72 -8.09
N SER A 51 7.02 1.74 -8.97
CA SER A 51 7.80 0.51 -8.93
C SER A 51 8.32 0.20 -10.32
N VAL A 52 9.60 -0.18 -10.39
CA VAL A 52 10.24 -0.59 -11.63
C VAL A 52 10.83 -1.97 -11.43
N VAL A 53 10.40 -2.91 -12.27
CA VAL A 53 10.89 -4.30 -12.24
C VAL A 53 12.40 -4.31 -12.41
N GLY A 54 13.08 -5.02 -11.50
CA GLY A 54 14.54 -5.13 -11.44
C GLY A 54 15.26 -3.91 -10.85
N LYS A 55 14.55 -2.86 -10.41
CA LYS A 55 15.16 -1.68 -9.77
C LYS A 55 14.68 -1.42 -8.35
N GLY A 56 13.42 -1.77 -8.03
CA GLY A 56 12.84 -1.61 -6.71
C GLY A 56 11.57 -0.76 -6.70
N THR A 57 11.12 -0.39 -5.50
CA THR A 57 9.88 0.36 -5.28
C THR A 57 10.10 1.59 -4.41
N LYS A 58 9.42 2.69 -4.78
CA LYS A 58 9.22 3.88 -3.96
C LYS A 58 7.75 3.96 -3.56
N LEU A 59 7.51 4.02 -2.25
CA LEU A 59 6.19 4.24 -1.65
C LEU A 59 6.19 5.54 -0.85
N GLU A 60 5.27 6.44 -1.20
CA GLU A 60 5.02 7.70 -0.51
C GLU A 60 3.61 7.67 0.08
N VAL A 61 3.51 8.04 1.35
CA VAL A 61 2.27 8.05 2.12
C VAL A 61 2.18 9.40 2.81
N ILE A 62 1.02 10.06 2.69
CA ILE A 62 0.74 11.35 3.33
C ILE A 62 -0.46 11.14 4.26
N ILE A 63 -0.29 11.55 5.50
CA ILE A 63 -1.33 11.58 6.53
C ILE A 63 -1.40 13.02 7.05
N TYR A 64 -2.57 13.64 6.95
CA TYR A 64 -2.84 14.98 7.48
C TYR A 64 -3.24 14.87 8.95
N THR A 65 -2.45 15.46 9.85
CA THR A 65 -2.68 15.39 11.30
C THR A 65 -3.51 16.55 11.86
N GLY A 66 -3.95 17.48 11.02
CA GLY A 66 -4.88 18.55 11.38
C GLY A 66 -6.32 18.04 11.40
N GLY A 67 -7.02 18.23 12.52
CA GLY A 67 -8.37 17.71 12.74
C GLY A 67 -9.34 18.07 11.63
N LYS A 68 -10.36 17.22 11.45
CA LYS A 68 -11.55 17.57 10.69
C LYS A 68 -12.05 18.93 11.24
N ASN A 69 -11.82 20.00 10.51
CA ASN A 69 -12.77 21.10 10.57
C ASN A 69 -14.04 20.48 9.99
N GLU A 70 -14.95 20.12 10.89
CA GLU A 70 -16.34 19.90 10.55
C GLU A 70 -16.75 21.12 9.70
N THR A 71 -16.83 20.95 8.39
CA THR A 71 -17.65 21.83 7.58
C THR A 71 -19.05 21.67 8.15
N SER A 72 -19.46 22.71 8.88
CA SER A 72 -20.78 22.89 9.43
C SER A 72 -21.85 22.57 8.36
N PRO A 73 -23.00 22.02 8.75
CA PRO A 73 -24.07 21.75 7.80
C PRO A 73 -24.65 23.10 7.37
N ASP A 74 -24.48 23.46 6.10
CA ASP A 74 -25.46 24.20 5.29
C ASP A 74 -24.83 24.65 3.97
N SER A 75 -25.14 23.89 2.92
CA SER A 75 -25.53 24.41 1.59
C SER A 75 -26.09 23.28 0.75
#